data_AF-A0A7K9Y9G5-F1
#
_entry.id   AF-A0A7K9Y9G5-F1
#
_cell.length_a   1.000
_cell.length_b   1.000
_cell.length_c   1.000
_cell.angle_alpha   90.00
_cell.angle_beta   90.00
_cell.angle_gamma   90.00
#
_symmetry.space_group_name_H-M   'P 1'
#
loop_
_entity.id
_entity.type
_entity.pdbx_description
1 polymer ?
#
loop_
_entity_poly.entity_id
_entity_poly.type
_entity_poly.pdbx_seq_one_letter_code
_entity_poly.pdbx_strand_id
1 'polypeptide(L)' 'DAAPLPPGCCTTPGGTLFSTTPGGTRIIYDRKFLLERRNSPMAQTPPCQLPDIPGVTSP' A
#
# COMPACT_ATOMS: atom_id res chain seq x y z
N ASP A 1 2.66 12.27 2.81
CA ASP A 1 3.58 11.86 1.74
C ASP A 1 3.38 10.37 1.49
N ALA A 2 3.15 9.95 0.25
CA ALA A 2 2.77 8.57 -0.05
C ALA A 2 4.02 7.68 -0.06
N ALA A 3 3.97 6.53 0.62
CA ALA A 3 5.07 5.57 0.59
C ALA A 3 5.44 5.20 -0.87
N PRO A 4 6.73 5.09 -1.20
CA PRO A 4 7.16 4.76 -2.55
C PRO A 4 6.59 3.41 -2.98
N LEU A 5 6.10 3.36 -4.22
CA LEU A 5 5.50 2.16 -4.79
C LEU A 5 6.54 1.04 -4.91
N PRO A 6 6.16 -0.24 -4.68
CA PRO A 6 7.06 -1.37 -4.85
C PRO A 6 7.61 -1.41 -6.29
N PRO A 7 8.88 -1.83 -6.49
CA PRO A 7 9.44 -2.02 -7.83
C PRO A 7 8.58 -3.00 -8.64
N GLY A 8 8.15 -2.60 -9.85
CA GLY A 8 7.30 -3.42 -10.72
C GLY A 8 5.79 -3.19 -10.56
N CYS A 9 5.38 -2.23 -9.71
CA CYS A 9 4.03 -1.68 -9.72
C CYS A 9 3.97 -0.43 -10.61
N CYS A 10 2.91 -0.34 -11.43
CA CYS A 10 2.63 0.79 -12.31
C CYS A 10 1.29 1.45 -11.91
N THR A 11 1.15 2.74 -12.19
CA THR A 11 -0.09 3.49 -11.91
C THR A 11 -0.58 4.15 -13.19
N THR A 12 -1.86 3.98 -13.53
CA THR A 12 -2.48 4.72 -14.64
C THR A 12 -2.82 6.15 -14.21
N PRO A 13 -2.97 7.12 -15.14
CA PRO A 13 -3.44 8.46 -14.79
C PRO A 13 -4.78 8.50 -14.03
N GLY A 14 -5.63 7.47 -14.22
CA GLY A 14 -6.89 7.30 -13.48
C GLY A 14 -6.74 6.78 -12.05
N GLY A 15 -5.51 6.54 -11.58
CA GLY A 15 -5.23 6.11 -10.20
C GLY A 15 -5.36 4.60 -9.96
N THR A 16 -5.39 3.78 -11.01
CA THR A 16 -5.37 2.32 -10.89
C THR A 16 -3.93 1.84 -10.76
N LEU A 17 -3.64 1.12 -9.69
CA LEU A 17 -2.37 0.42 -9.48
C LEU A 17 -2.44 -0.97 -10.11
N PHE A 18 -1.38 -1.40 -10.78
CA PHE A 18 -1.28 -2.77 -11.28
C PHE A 18 0.15 -3.33 -11.24
N SER A 19 0.26 -4.65 -11.15
CA SER A 19 1.52 -5.40 -11.31
C SER A 19 1.23 -6.77 -11.95
N THR A 20 2.27 -7.42 -12.48
CA THR A 20 2.16 -8.75 -13.11
C THR A 20 3.08 -9.72 -12.39
N THR A 21 2.53 -10.83 -11.89
CA THR A 21 3.33 -11.90 -11.29
C THR A 21 4.10 -12.65 -12.37
N PRO A 22 5.20 -13.37 -12.05
CA PRO A 22 5.94 -14.16 -13.04
C PRO A 22 5.08 -15.17 -13.82
N GLY A 23 3.98 -15.66 -13.23
CA GLY A 23 3.01 -16.55 -13.89
C GLY A 23 2.01 -15.84 -14.82
N GLY A 24 2.11 -14.52 -15.01
CA GLY A 24 1.30 -13.74 -15.93
C GLY A 24 0.01 -13.14 -15.34
N THR A 25 -0.32 -13.42 -14.07
CA THR A 25 -1.52 -12.87 -13.43
C THR A 25 -1.31 -11.39 -13.13
N ARG A 26 -2.27 -10.56 -13.53
CA ARG A 26 -2.30 -9.13 -13.20
C ARG A 26 -3.03 -8.91 -11.89
N ILE A 27 -2.35 -8.30 -10.93
CA ILE A 27 -2.95 -7.79 -9.70
C ILE A 27 -3.31 -6.33 -9.95
N ILE A 28 -4.58 -5.97 -9.79
CA ILE A 28 -5.09 -4.63 -10.09
C ILE A 28 -5.83 -4.11 -8.85
N TYR A 29 -5.48 -2.90 -8.42
CA TYR A 29 -6.16 -2.20 -7.35
C TYR A 29 -6.56 -0.81 -7.83
N ASP A 30 -7.84 -0.46 -7.71
CA ASP A 30 -8.25 0.92 -7.92
C ASP A 30 -8.05 1.78 -6.65
N ARG A 31 -8.07 3.10 -6.84
CA ARG A 31 -7.91 4.06 -5.76
C ARG A 31 -9.00 3.92 -4.68
N LYS A 32 -10.24 3.62 -5.06
CA LYS A 32 -11.37 3.54 -4.11
C LYS A 32 -11.18 2.35 -3.18
N PHE A 33 -10.92 1.17 -3.74
CA PHE A 33 -10.66 -0.06 -3.02
C PHE A 33 -9.51 0.12 -2.02
N LEU A 34 -8.37 0.66 -2.46
CA LEU A 34 -7.22 0.89 -1.56
C LEU A 34 -7.57 1.82 -0.40
N LEU A 35 -8.33 2.88 -0.66
CA LEU A 35 -8.77 3.80 0.38
C LEU A 35 -9.78 3.18 1.33
N GLU A 36 -10.66 2.28 0.88
CA GLU A 36 -11.57 1.56 1.77
C GLU A 36 -10.82 0.60 2.70
N ARG A 37 -9.72 -0.02 2.24
CA ARG A 37 -8.88 -0.91 3.07
C ARG A 37 -8.28 -0.22 4.30
N ARG A 38 -8.09 1.10 4.27
CA ARG A 38 -7.58 1.88 5.41
C ARG A 38 -8.46 1.76 6.67
N ASN A 39 -9.75 1.47 6.49
CA ASN A 39 -10.72 1.38 7.57
C ASN A 39 -10.76 -0.02 8.21
N SER A 40 -9.95 -0.97 7.72
CA SER A 40 -9.91 -2.31 8.31
C SER A 40 -9.27 -2.27 9.71
N PRO A 41 -9.71 -3.13 10.65
CA PRO A 41 -9.12 -3.21 11.99
C PRO A 41 -7.61 -3.49 11.96
N MET A 42 -7.16 -4.28 10.98
CA MET A 42 -5.74 -4.63 10.81
C MET A 42 -4.87 -3.41 10.49
N ALA A 43 -5.42 -2.38 9.85
CA ALA A 43 -4.69 -1.14 9.57
C ALA A 43 -4.53 -0.24 10.82
N GLN A 44 -5.22 -0.53 11.92
CA GLN A 44 -5.11 0.19 13.20
C GLN A 44 -4.04 -0.39 14.11
N THR A 45 -3.43 -1.51 13.73
CA THR A 45 -2.35 -2.14 14.49
C THR A 45 -1.01 -1.77 13.85
N PRO A 46 -0.07 -1.15 14.60
CA PRO A 46 1.25 -0.84 14.09
C PRO A 46 2.04 -2.13 13.77
N PRO A 47 2.96 -2.10 12.80
CA PRO A 47 3.81 -3.25 12.50
C PRO A 47 4.65 -3.68 13.71
N CYS A 48 4.79 -5.00 13.93
CA CYS A 48 5.48 -5.55 15.11
C CYS A 48 6.94 -5.11 15.30
N GLN A 49 7.58 -4.59 14.26
CA GLN A 49 8.97 -4.14 14.27
C GLN A 49 9.09 -2.68 13.84
N LEU A 50 8.04 -1.87 14.05
CA LEU A 50 8.11 -0.44 13.77
C LEU A 50 9.04 0.22 14.83
N PRO A 51 10.15 0.86 14.41
CA PRO A 51 11.05 1.51 15.36
C PRO A 51 10.37 2.73 16.00
N ASP A 52 10.67 2.99 17.27
CA ASP A 52 10.25 4.22 17.97
C ASP A 52 11.23 5.35 17.65
N ILE A 53 10.81 6.28 16.79
CA ILE A 53 11.59 7.42 16.34
C ILE A 53 10.80 8.67 16.75
N PRO A 54 11.27 9.43 17.76
CA PRO A 54 10.55 10.59 18.29
C PRO A 54 10.17 11.59 17.19
N GLY A 55 8.87 11.88 17.09
CA GLY A 55 8.32 12.82 16.10
C GLY A 55 8.17 12.26 14.67
N VAL A 56 8.51 10.98 14.43
CA VAL A 56 8.39 10.34 13.10
C VAL A 56 7.44 9.15 13.13
N THR A 57 7.61 8.24 14.08
CA THR A 57 6.76 7.04 14.22
C THR A 57 6.00 7.06 15.54
N SER A 58 4.92 6.28 15.60
CA SER A 58 4.15 6.04 16.81
C SER A 58 3.80 4.54 16.80
N PRO A 59 4.67 3.71 17.40
CA PRO A 59 4.53 2.26 17.39
C PRO A 59 3.42 1.74 18.31
#